data_AF-A0A838QVL1-F1
#
_entry.id   AF-A0A838QVL1-F1
#
_cell.length_a   1.000
_cell.length_b   1.000
_cell.length_c   1.000
_cell.angle_alpha   90.00
_cell.angle_beta   90.00
_cell.angle_gamma   90.00
#
_symmetry.space_group_name_H-M   'P 1'
#
loop_
_entity.id
_entity.type
_entity.pdbx_description
1 polymer ?
#
loop_
_entity_poly.entity_id
_entity_poly.type
_entity_poly.pdbx_seq_one_letter_code
_entity_poly.pdbx_strand_id
1 'polypeptide(L)'
;MAATSGFAVTWVWLLLMSGAGAIPVGGAPLPLDPVLSNVAPEECLWYASYSGQSHADPSSANQTEQLFAEPQVVRFIDEIQTQAMKAARRAGGPEREKRVIVEQAPKLLRALLTRPSAAYVEEVKPREGEGVDVSAAFVLNAGDQQNEVKAAIAELLTLIPPDRPQLVEEEIANLQWRRVPTPPQAPEVRFGWKDAYLIVAVGSDTATKVLERMDGSAPAWLTDIRTEHPIQRELSLGYLNVAGVLERVRPLAEAKGPKAWRAIETLGLTHIRAIHGVSGYDEVACKSVAHIVTDGERAGLLGLLPYKPLEAANFQPIPKDALFAVAKRADLAEVWDRAVKMATELQPKAKEHLEKTMWEIESHLGVNVRDDVFASLGDVWTLHLPGGELMLSWLNATLTVQVKDADKLGNAIEKLVDVAQAEMARHPIENCAANEP
;
A
#
# COMPACT_ATOMS: atom_id res chain seq x y z
N MET A 1 17.49 -14.42 -8.71
CA MET A 1 17.04 -13.03 -8.95
C MET A 1 15.54 -12.89 -9.26
N ALA A 2 14.83 -13.91 -9.78
CA ALA A 2 13.38 -13.82 -10.02
C ALA A 2 12.50 -13.98 -8.75
N ALA A 3 12.98 -14.69 -7.71
CA ALA A 3 12.24 -14.84 -6.45
C ALA A 3 12.22 -13.56 -5.59
N THR A 4 13.28 -12.74 -5.69
CA THR A 4 13.39 -11.46 -4.97
C THR A 4 12.52 -10.36 -5.59
N SER A 5 12.30 -10.37 -6.91
CA SER A 5 11.41 -9.42 -7.58
C SER A 5 9.93 -9.68 -7.28
N GLY A 6 9.53 -10.95 -7.16
CA GLY A 6 8.19 -11.33 -6.71
C GLY A 6 7.89 -10.85 -5.29
N PHE A 7 8.86 -10.92 -4.37
CA PHE A 7 8.70 -10.48 -2.98
C PHE A 7 8.58 -8.96 -2.86
N ALA A 8 9.40 -8.20 -3.60
CA ALA A 8 9.36 -6.74 -3.60
C ALA A 8 8.08 -6.17 -4.23
N VAL A 9 7.60 -6.75 -5.34
CA VAL A 9 6.32 -6.37 -5.96
C VAL A 9 5.16 -6.73 -5.04
N THR A 10 5.19 -7.88 -4.37
CA THR A 10 4.16 -8.26 -3.38
C THR A 10 4.16 -7.31 -2.18
N TRP A 11 5.32 -6.80 -1.74
CA TRP A 11 5.43 -5.80 -0.68
C TRP A 11 4.90 -4.43 -1.08
N VAL A 12 5.19 -3.97 -2.30
CA VAL A 12 4.63 -2.72 -2.83
C VAL A 12 3.12 -2.84 -2.98
N TRP A 13 2.61 -3.97 -3.47
CA TRP A 13 1.17 -4.24 -3.45
C TRP A 13 0.64 -4.32 -2.03
N LEU A 14 1.25 -5.02 -1.08
CA LEU A 14 0.79 -5.04 0.32
C LEU A 14 0.74 -3.63 0.94
N LEU A 15 1.72 -2.78 0.68
CA LEU A 15 1.76 -1.38 1.13
C LEU A 15 0.69 -0.51 0.46
N LEU A 16 0.40 -0.74 -0.82
CA LEU A 16 -0.64 -0.03 -1.56
C LEU A 16 -2.05 -0.55 -1.22
N MET A 17 -2.18 -1.84 -0.91
CA MET A 17 -3.44 -2.57 -0.70
C MET A 17 -3.84 -2.63 0.79
N SER A 18 -2.93 -2.38 1.73
CA SER A 18 -3.24 -2.26 3.16
C SER A 18 -3.99 -0.96 3.51
N GLY A 19 -4.46 -0.21 2.50
CA GLY A 19 -5.08 1.10 2.66
C GLY A 19 -4.06 2.12 3.14
N ALA A 20 -3.56 2.96 2.22
CA ALA A 20 -2.79 4.17 2.48
C ALA A 20 -2.15 4.27 3.89
N GLY A 21 -1.06 3.53 4.13
CA GLY A 21 -0.08 3.89 5.15
C GLY A 21 -0.44 3.72 6.63
N ALA A 22 -1.48 2.99 7.02
CA ALA A 22 -1.75 2.79 8.46
C ALA A 22 -0.97 1.61 9.06
N ILE A 23 0.36 1.69 8.97
CA ILE A 23 1.17 1.05 10.01
C ILE A 23 0.85 1.85 11.28
N PRO A 24 0.42 1.22 12.39
CA PRO A 24 0.12 1.96 13.60
C PRO A 24 1.34 2.78 14.03
N VAL A 25 1.24 4.11 14.00
CA VAL A 25 2.34 5.04 14.32
C VAL A 25 2.49 5.31 15.82
N GLY A 26 2.18 4.33 16.66
CA GLY A 26 2.46 4.42 18.10
C GLY A 26 1.28 4.67 19.03
N GLY A 27 0.04 4.67 18.53
CA GLY A 27 -1.11 5.04 19.34
C GLY A 27 -2.35 4.17 19.16
N ALA A 28 -3.23 4.31 20.13
CA ALA A 28 -4.58 3.77 20.21
C ALA A 28 -5.48 4.41 19.13
N PRO A 29 -6.16 3.66 18.24
CA PRO A 29 -7.11 4.24 17.31
C PRO A 29 -8.19 5.03 18.06
N LEU A 30 -8.45 6.26 17.61
CA LEU A 30 -9.58 7.05 18.10
C LEU A 30 -10.92 6.44 17.60
N PRO A 31 -12.06 6.79 18.24
CA PRO A 31 -13.38 6.41 17.73
C PRO A 31 -13.59 6.89 16.30
N LEU A 32 -14.33 6.10 15.51
CA LEU A 32 -14.73 6.49 14.17
C LEU A 32 -15.53 7.80 14.19
N ASP A 33 -15.14 8.73 13.33
CA ASP A 33 -15.87 9.96 13.10
C ASP A 33 -16.93 9.73 12.00
N PRO A 34 -18.23 9.76 12.31
CA PRO A 34 -19.27 9.52 11.31
C PRO A 34 -19.24 10.55 10.19
N VAL A 35 -18.87 11.82 10.46
CA VAL A 35 -18.81 12.87 9.45
C VAL A 35 -17.79 12.51 8.36
N LEU A 36 -16.64 11.95 8.75
CA LEU A 36 -15.59 11.52 7.81
C LEU A 36 -16.00 10.31 6.96
N SER A 37 -16.95 9.51 7.45
CA SER A 37 -17.56 8.44 6.64
C SER A 37 -18.60 9.01 5.68
N ASN A 38 -19.39 9.98 6.15
CA ASN A 38 -20.46 10.60 5.37
C ASN A 38 -19.92 11.40 4.17
N VAL A 39 -18.73 12.00 4.28
CA VAL A 39 -18.12 12.75 3.16
C VAL A 39 -17.74 11.87 1.97
N ALA A 40 -17.69 10.55 2.10
CA ALA A 40 -17.40 9.66 0.99
C ALA A 40 -18.51 9.74 -0.08
N PRO A 41 -18.19 9.84 -1.39
CA PRO A 41 -19.22 9.87 -2.43
C PRO A 41 -19.82 8.47 -2.66
N GLU A 42 -21.06 8.42 -3.15
CA GLU A 42 -21.68 7.18 -3.62
C GLU A 42 -20.89 6.58 -4.80
N GLU A 43 -20.51 7.42 -5.77
CA GLU A 43 -19.60 7.04 -6.84
C GLU A 43 -18.17 7.49 -6.48
N CYS A 44 -17.35 6.54 -6.02
CA CYS A 44 -15.99 6.82 -5.59
C CYS A 44 -14.99 6.09 -6.49
N LEU A 45 -13.93 6.78 -6.94
CA LEU A 45 -12.77 6.13 -7.59
C LEU A 45 -11.75 5.67 -6.56
N TRP A 46 -11.46 6.52 -5.58
CA TRP A 46 -10.51 6.21 -4.51
C TRP A 46 -10.96 6.89 -3.22
N TYR A 47 -10.87 6.16 -2.10
CA TYR A 47 -11.14 6.67 -0.77
C TYR A 47 -10.08 6.17 0.20
N ALA A 48 -9.66 7.03 1.12
CA ALA A 48 -8.90 6.64 2.29
C ALA A 48 -9.43 7.39 3.51
N SER A 49 -9.51 6.69 4.63
CA SER A 49 -9.80 7.28 5.93
C SER A 49 -8.84 6.77 6.97
N TYR A 50 -8.61 7.61 7.96
CA TYR A 50 -7.76 7.36 9.10
C TYR A 50 -8.45 7.90 10.34
N SER A 51 -8.65 7.06 11.35
CA SER A 51 -9.37 7.45 12.57
C SER A 51 -8.57 8.41 13.44
N GLY A 52 -7.26 8.58 13.21
CA GLY A 52 -6.39 9.26 14.17
C GLY A 52 -5.95 8.33 15.30
N GLN A 53 -5.09 8.86 16.16
CA GLN A 53 -4.49 8.09 17.24
C GLN A 53 -4.42 8.92 18.52
N SER A 54 -4.70 8.24 19.62
CA SER A 54 -4.50 8.72 20.99
C SER A 54 -3.34 7.98 21.64
N HIS A 55 -2.98 8.36 22.87
CA HIS A 55 -1.97 7.64 23.63
C HIS A 55 -2.36 6.18 23.81
N ALA A 56 -1.40 5.29 23.63
CA ALA A 56 -1.58 3.87 23.89
C ALA A 56 -1.81 3.62 25.39
N ASP A 57 -2.77 2.75 25.71
CA ASP A 57 -3.09 2.36 27.09
C ASP A 57 -2.27 1.12 27.51
N PRO A 58 -1.36 1.22 28.50
CA PRO A 58 -0.57 0.08 28.97
C PRO A 58 -1.41 -1.00 29.65
N SER A 59 -2.66 -0.69 30.02
CA SER A 59 -3.62 -1.63 30.61
C SER A 59 -4.59 -2.23 29.59
N SER A 60 -4.47 -1.86 28.32
CA SER A 60 -5.28 -2.44 27.24
C SER A 60 -5.11 -3.94 27.17
N ALA A 61 -6.17 -4.67 26.81
CA ALA A 61 -6.07 -6.11 26.49
C ALA A 61 -5.33 -6.37 25.17
N ASN A 62 -5.24 -5.35 24.29
CA ASN A 62 -4.60 -5.46 22.99
C ASN A 62 -3.07 -5.36 23.11
N GLN A 63 -2.35 -6.39 22.67
CA GLN A 63 -0.90 -6.50 22.78
C GLN A 63 -0.15 -5.47 21.92
N THR A 64 -0.71 -5.08 20.77
CA THR A 64 -0.11 -4.04 19.93
C THR A 64 -0.18 -2.69 20.63
N GLU A 65 -1.29 -2.39 21.29
CA GLU A 65 -1.43 -1.19 22.11
C GLU A 65 -0.49 -1.21 23.32
N GLN A 66 -0.38 -2.35 24.02
CA GLN A 66 0.59 -2.50 25.13
C GLN A 66 2.03 -2.24 24.66
N LEU A 67 2.44 -2.80 23.52
CA LEU A 67 3.77 -2.56 22.93
C LEU A 67 4.01 -1.07 22.71
N PHE A 68 3.03 -0.35 22.15
CA PHE A 68 3.16 1.08 21.92
C PHE A 68 3.07 1.91 23.21
N ALA A 69 2.52 1.36 24.29
CA ALA A 69 2.54 1.97 25.61
C ALA A 69 3.85 1.70 26.37
N GLU A 70 4.73 0.82 25.90
CA GLU A 70 6.01 0.56 26.54
C GLU A 70 6.87 1.84 26.58
N PRO A 71 7.41 2.23 27.75
CA PRO A 71 8.21 3.45 27.89
C PRO A 71 9.40 3.54 26.92
N GLN A 72 9.98 2.40 26.55
CA GLN A 72 11.09 2.28 25.61
C GLN A 72 10.64 2.61 24.19
N VAL A 73 9.48 2.11 23.77
CA VAL A 73 8.90 2.36 22.44
C VAL A 73 8.45 3.82 22.32
N VAL A 74 7.76 4.35 23.33
CA VAL A 74 7.39 5.78 23.39
C VAL A 74 8.62 6.66 23.26
N ARG A 75 9.67 6.41 24.06
CA ARG A 75 10.92 7.16 24.00
C ARG A 75 11.60 7.06 22.63
N PHE A 76 11.58 5.88 22.01
CA PHE A 76 12.16 5.69 20.69
C PHE A 76 11.43 6.52 19.62
N ILE A 77 10.11 6.50 19.62
CA ILE A 77 9.28 7.32 18.71
C ILE A 77 9.54 8.81 18.93
N ASP A 78 9.58 9.27 20.18
CA ASP A 78 9.89 10.65 20.54
C ASP A 78 11.28 11.09 20.06
N GLU A 79 12.28 10.20 20.17
CA GLU A 79 13.63 10.48 19.70
C GLU A 79 13.69 10.54 18.17
N ILE A 80 13.02 9.64 17.45
CA ILE A 80 12.89 9.72 15.98
C ILE A 80 12.28 11.05 15.57
N GLN A 81 11.15 11.44 16.18
CA GLN A 81 10.47 12.70 15.89
C GLN A 81 11.41 13.87 16.17
N THR A 82 12.10 13.87 17.30
CA THR A 82 13.06 14.91 17.68
C THR A 82 14.21 15.03 16.68
N GLN A 83 14.77 13.92 16.23
CA GLN A 83 15.88 13.92 15.27
C GLN A 83 15.42 14.34 13.87
N ALA A 84 14.26 13.87 13.41
CA ALA A 84 13.66 14.30 12.16
C ALA A 84 13.43 15.83 12.15
N MET A 85 12.90 16.37 13.25
CA MET A 85 12.70 17.81 13.44
C MET A 85 14.01 18.60 13.44
N LYS A 86 15.05 18.09 14.11
CA LYS A 86 16.39 18.70 14.10
C LYS A 86 16.97 18.68 12.69
N ALA A 87 16.84 17.58 11.95
CA ALA A 87 17.31 17.47 10.58
C ALA A 87 16.59 18.44 9.64
N ALA A 88 15.26 18.55 9.74
CA ALA A 88 14.48 19.53 8.98
C ALA A 88 14.93 20.97 9.27
N ARG A 89 15.17 21.31 10.55
CA ARG A 89 15.70 22.63 10.96
C ARG A 89 17.08 22.93 10.41
N ARG A 90 17.97 21.94 10.35
CA ARG A 90 19.30 22.09 9.74
C ARG A 90 19.21 22.29 8.22
N ALA A 91 18.31 21.56 7.55
CA ALA A 91 18.10 21.66 6.11
C ALA A 91 17.41 22.96 5.68
N GLY A 92 16.61 23.58 6.56
CA GLY A 92 15.86 24.80 6.27
C GLY A 92 16.71 26.03 5.96
N GLY A 93 18.02 26.07 6.26
CA GLY A 93 18.83 27.27 5.98
C GLY A 93 18.29 28.56 6.64
N PRO A 94 18.86 29.74 6.31
CA PRO A 94 18.53 31.00 6.99
C PRO A 94 17.28 31.70 6.44
N GLU A 95 16.84 31.34 5.24
CA GLU A 95 15.73 31.99 4.52
C GLU A 95 14.41 31.88 5.31
N ARG A 96 13.65 32.97 5.35
CA ARG A 96 12.39 33.05 6.09
C ARG A 96 11.41 31.97 5.67
N GLU A 97 11.27 31.74 4.36
CA GLU A 97 10.35 30.76 3.79
C GLU A 97 10.58 29.36 4.35
N LYS A 98 11.83 28.89 4.24
CA LYS A 98 12.21 27.57 4.73
C LYS A 98 12.05 27.44 6.25
N ARG A 99 12.30 28.51 7.01
CA ARG A 99 12.10 28.52 8.46
C ARG A 99 10.63 28.34 8.83
N VAL A 100 9.74 29.09 8.18
CA VAL A 100 8.29 28.98 8.39
C VAL A 100 7.81 27.57 8.02
N ILE A 101 8.26 27.02 6.88
CA ILE A 101 7.92 25.65 6.48
C ILE A 101 8.35 24.64 7.55
N VAL A 102 9.59 24.72 8.01
CA VAL A 102 10.12 23.79 9.02
C VAL A 102 9.42 23.93 10.38
N GLU A 103 8.94 25.12 10.73
CA GLU A 103 8.23 25.35 11.99
C GLU A 103 6.76 24.90 11.93
N GLN A 104 6.09 25.10 10.80
CA GLN A 104 4.64 24.88 10.68
C GLN A 104 4.28 23.52 10.09
N ALA A 105 5.03 23.00 9.12
CA ALA A 105 4.75 21.71 8.49
C ALA A 105 4.66 20.56 9.50
N PRO A 106 5.52 20.48 10.54
CA PRO A 106 5.42 19.42 11.54
C PRO A 106 4.16 19.47 12.41
N LYS A 107 3.60 20.67 12.63
CA LYS A 107 2.33 20.81 13.36
C LYS A 107 1.18 20.25 12.52
N LEU A 108 1.16 20.55 11.23
CA LEU A 108 0.18 20.00 10.29
C LEU A 108 0.33 18.49 10.13
N LEU A 109 1.56 18.00 10.03
CA LEU A 109 1.85 16.57 9.97
C LEU A 109 1.40 15.86 11.25
N ARG A 110 1.67 16.45 12.42
CA ARG A 110 1.19 15.91 13.70
C ARG A 110 -0.33 15.84 13.73
N ALA A 111 -1.03 16.91 13.32
CA ALA A 111 -2.48 16.90 13.26
C ALA A 111 -2.97 15.79 12.32
N LEU A 112 -2.41 15.65 11.12
CA LEU A 112 -2.76 14.60 10.17
C LEU A 112 -2.56 13.18 10.73
N LEU A 113 -1.49 12.95 11.50
CA LEU A 113 -1.15 11.64 12.07
C LEU A 113 -1.90 11.30 13.38
N THR A 114 -2.43 12.31 14.08
CA THR A 114 -3.09 12.10 15.38
C THR A 114 -4.59 12.33 15.33
N ARG A 115 -5.10 13.00 14.30
CA ARG A 115 -6.50 13.36 14.20
C ARG A 115 -7.23 12.58 13.10
N PRO A 116 -8.54 12.35 13.26
CA PRO A 116 -9.34 11.71 12.22
C PRO A 116 -9.27 12.49 10.91
N SER A 117 -9.07 11.81 9.78
CA SER A 117 -9.14 12.40 8.44
C SER A 117 -9.69 11.44 7.38
N ALA A 118 -10.21 11.99 6.29
CA ALA A 118 -10.62 11.25 5.11
C ALA A 118 -10.25 12.01 3.84
N ALA A 119 -9.94 11.27 2.79
CA ALA A 119 -9.63 11.79 1.47
C ALA A 119 -10.35 10.95 0.41
N TYR A 120 -10.81 11.58 -0.65
CA TYR A 120 -11.40 10.85 -1.78
C TYR A 120 -11.14 11.52 -3.11
N VAL A 121 -11.19 10.70 -4.17
CA VAL A 121 -11.33 11.10 -5.56
C VAL A 121 -12.65 10.52 -6.07
N GLU A 122 -13.59 11.40 -6.38
CA GLU A 122 -14.91 11.07 -6.93
C GLU A 122 -14.79 10.90 -8.44
N GLU A 123 -14.06 11.80 -9.11
CA GLU A 123 -14.02 11.84 -10.56
C GLU A 123 -12.72 12.45 -11.11
N VAL A 124 -12.29 11.94 -12.26
CA VAL A 124 -11.20 12.49 -13.08
C VAL A 124 -11.63 12.47 -14.54
N LYS A 125 -11.71 13.63 -15.18
CA LYS A 125 -12.15 13.81 -16.57
C LYS A 125 -11.11 14.61 -17.36
N PRO A 126 -10.63 14.12 -18.51
CA PRO A 126 -9.86 14.96 -19.43
C PRO A 126 -10.69 16.16 -19.89
N ARG A 127 -10.08 17.34 -19.96
CA ARG A 127 -10.70 18.55 -20.53
C ARG A 127 -10.14 18.79 -21.94
N GLU A 128 -10.98 19.27 -22.84
CA GLU A 128 -10.51 19.75 -24.16
C GLU A 128 -9.45 20.86 -23.97
N GLY A 129 -8.25 20.68 -24.53
CA GLY A 129 -7.16 21.65 -24.40
C GLY A 129 -6.11 21.39 -23.31
N GLU A 130 -5.77 20.11 -23.05
CA GLU A 130 -4.64 19.66 -22.20
C GLU A 130 -4.81 19.83 -20.67
N GLY A 131 -6.04 19.97 -20.18
CA GLY A 131 -6.37 20.01 -18.75
C GLY A 131 -6.99 18.71 -18.22
N VAL A 132 -7.10 18.61 -16.89
CA VAL A 132 -7.85 17.54 -16.22
C VAL A 132 -8.79 18.19 -15.21
N ASP A 133 -10.07 17.83 -15.29
CA ASP A 133 -11.05 18.14 -14.27
C ASP A 133 -11.03 17.04 -13.20
N VAL A 134 -10.99 17.44 -11.94
CA VAL A 134 -10.87 16.52 -10.80
C VAL A 134 -11.88 16.94 -9.75
N SER A 135 -12.71 15.98 -9.32
CA SER A 135 -13.54 16.11 -8.11
C SER A 135 -12.90 15.29 -7.01
N ALA A 136 -12.30 15.95 -6.02
CA ALA A 136 -11.63 15.30 -4.90
C ALA A 136 -11.71 16.17 -3.65
N ALA A 137 -11.71 15.57 -2.47
CA ALA A 137 -11.61 16.33 -1.23
C ALA A 137 -10.74 15.63 -0.18
N PHE A 138 -10.23 16.44 0.74
CA PHE A 138 -9.58 16.03 1.97
C PHE A 138 -10.27 16.73 3.14
N VAL A 139 -10.60 15.98 4.19
CA VAL A 139 -11.28 16.46 5.38
C VAL A 139 -10.53 15.99 6.61
N LEU A 140 -10.22 16.91 7.51
CA LEU A 140 -9.49 16.66 8.77
C LEU A 140 -10.32 17.18 9.94
N ASN A 141 -10.67 16.30 10.89
CA ASN A 141 -11.24 16.72 12.17
C ASN A 141 -10.12 17.18 13.12
N ALA A 142 -9.80 18.47 13.10
CA ALA A 142 -8.72 19.01 13.92
C ALA A 142 -9.01 18.97 15.43
N GLY A 143 -10.28 18.84 15.84
CA GLY A 143 -10.69 18.78 17.24
C GLY A 143 -10.08 19.89 18.10
N ASP A 144 -9.41 19.49 19.18
CA ASP A 144 -8.68 20.36 20.10
C ASP A 144 -7.45 21.04 19.48
N GLN A 145 -6.91 20.49 18.39
CA GLN A 145 -5.77 21.06 17.64
C GLN A 145 -6.20 22.11 16.60
N GLN A 146 -7.50 22.45 16.50
CA GLN A 146 -8.00 23.38 15.48
C GLN A 146 -7.24 24.71 15.42
N ASN A 147 -7.02 25.36 16.56
CA ASN A 147 -6.37 26.67 16.61
C ASN A 147 -4.91 26.59 16.15
N GLU A 148 -4.21 25.51 16.50
CA GLU A 148 -2.83 25.27 16.07
C GLU A 148 -2.77 25.05 14.55
N VAL A 149 -3.67 24.24 14.00
CA VAL A 149 -3.76 23.99 12.56
C VAL A 149 -4.11 25.28 11.79
N LYS A 150 -5.07 26.07 12.28
CA LYS A 150 -5.42 27.38 11.69
C LYS A 150 -4.23 28.33 11.67
N ALA A 151 -3.51 28.43 12.79
CA ALA A 151 -2.34 29.29 12.89
C ALA A 151 -1.20 28.83 11.96
N ALA A 152 -0.95 27.52 11.88
CA ALA A 152 0.07 26.95 11.00
C ALA A 152 -0.25 27.22 9.52
N ILE A 153 -1.50 27.02 9.09
CA ILE A 153 -1.94 27.35 7.73
C ILE A 153 -1.80 28.85 7.48
N ALA A 154 -2.30 29.70 8.39
CA ALA A 154 -2.22 31.15 8.23
C ALA A 154 -0.77 31.63 8.03
N GLU A 155 0.17 31.10 8.83
CA GLU A 155 1.58 31.47 8.73
C GLU A 155 2.21 30.98 7.41
N LEU A 156 1.88 29.76 6.94
CA LEU A 156 2.33 29.26 5.64
C LEU A 156 1.80 30.13 4.48
N LEU A 157 0.58 30.65 4.60
CA LEU A 157 0.02 31.55 3.58
C LEU A 157 0.73 32.90 3.51
N THR A 158 1.42 33.33 4.57
CA THR A 158 2.24 34.56 4.52
C THR A 158 3.47 34.43 3.60
N LEU A 159 3.79 33.20 3.19
CA LEU A 159 4.89 32.93 2.26
C LEU A 159 4.51 33.22 0.80
N ILE A 160 3.21 33.38 0.50
CA ILE A 160 2.76 33.77 -0.84
C ILE A 160 3.24 35.22 -1.10
N PRO A 161 4.16 35.43 -2.05
CA PRO A 161 4.68 36.78 -2.29
C PRO A 161 3.61 37.68 -2.89
N PRO A 162 3.66 39.01 -2.64
CA PRO A 162 2.60 39.95 -3.06
C PRO A 162 2.47 40.10 -4.58
N ASP A 163 3.50 39.74 -5.36
CA ASP A 163 3.50 39.75 -6.83
C ASP A 163 2.86 38.48 -7.43
N ARG A 164 2.50 37.50 -6.60
CA ARG A 164 1.73 36.32 -7.01
C ARG A 164 0.23 36.55 -6.85
N PRO A 165 -0.60 35.86 -7.65
CA PRO A 165 -2.03 35.80 -7.40
C PRO A 165 -2.32 35.44 -5.95
N GLN A 166 -3.16 36.24 -5.30
CA GLN A 166 -3.55 36.05 -3.90
C GLN A 166 -4.74 35.10 -3.79
N LEU A 167 -4.97 34.57 -2.58
CA LEU A 167 -6.17 33.81 -2.28
C LEU A 167 -7.42 34.68 -2.50
N VAL A 168 -8.45 34.09 -3.08
CA VAL A 168 -9.75 34.75 -3.24
C VAL A 168 -10.67 34.26 -2.14
N GLU A 169 -11.19 35.17 -1.33
CA GLU A 169 -12.25 34.86 -0.36
C GLU A 169 -13.59 34.77 -1.07
N GLU A 170 -14.35 33.73 -0.76
CA GLU A 170 -15.68 33.49 -1.34
C GLU A 170 -16.58 32.78 -0.33
N GLU A 171 -17.88 32.97 -0.48
CA GLU A 171 -18.88 32.36 0.38
C GLU A 171 -19.61 31.24 -0.38
N ILE A 172 -19.57 30.02 0.17
CA ILE A 172 -20.25 28.84 -0.39
C ILE A 172 -21.01 28.17 0.74
N ALA A 173 -22.32 28.01 0.58
CA ALA A 173 -23.21 27.42 1.58
C ALA A 173 -23.07 28.06 2.99
N ASN A 174 -22.99 29.41 3.04
CA ASN A 174 -22.81 30.22 4.26
C ASN A 174 -21.49 29.96 5.01
N LEU A 175 -20.50 29.33 4.37
CA LEU A 175 -19.16 29.18 4.91
C LEU A 175 -18.18 30.03 4.10
N GLN A 176 -17.19 30.58 4.81
CA GLN A 176 -16.09 31.32 4.20
C GLN A 176 -15.05 30.32 3.68
N TRP A 177 -14.76 30.42 2.39
CA TRP A 177 -13.75 29.64 1.69
C TRP A 177 -12.65 30.53 1.17
N ARG A 178 -11.46 29.95 1.04
CA ARG A 178 -10.32 30.55 0.36
C ARG A 178 -9.99 29.72 -0.86
N ARG A 179 -10.10 30.32 -2.03
CA ARG A 179 -9.74 29.71 -3.31
C ARG A 179 -8.29 30.02 -3.63
N VAL A 180 -7.53 28.96 -3.88
CA VAL A 180 -6.14 29.04 -4.33
C VAL A 180 -6.15 29.40 -5.81
N PRO A 181 -5.39 30.42 -6.24
CA PRO A 181 -5.31 30.76 -7.65
C PRO A 181 -4.54 29.69 -8.41
N THR A 182 -5.22 29.01 -9.32
CA THR A 182 -4.66 27.96 -10.17
C THR A 182 -4.58 28.41 -11.64
N PRO A 183 -3.66 27.85 -12.45
CA PRO A 183 -3.67 28.06 -13.89
C PRO A 183 -5.01 27.67 -14.53
N PRO A 184 -5.44 28.27 -15.66
CA PRO A 184 -6.75 28.00 -16.27
C PRO A 184 -7.07 26.52 -16.57
N GLN A 185 -6.03 25.71 -16.76
CA GLN A 185 -6.10 24.27 -17.06
C GLN A 185 -6.12 23.37 -15.82
N ALA A 186 -5.85 23.92 -14.64
CA ALA A 186 -5.83 23.19 -13.38
C ALA A 186 -7.20 23.27 -12.69
N PRO A 187 -7.61 22.22 -11.94
CA PRO A 187 -8.85 22.26 -11.20
C PRO A 187 -8.80 23.35 -10.12
N GLU A 188 -9.97 23.88 -9.77
CA GLU A 188 -10.07 24.85 -8.69
C GLU A 188 -9.79 24.17 -7.36
N VAL A 189 -8.99 24.82 -6.50
CA VAL A 189 -8.69 24.30 -5.16
C VAL A 189 -9.19 25.31 -4.13
N ARG A 190 -10.00 24.84 -3.19
CA ARG A 190 -10.57 25.64 -2.11
C ARG A 190 -10.24 25.00 -0.77
N PHE A 191 -10.12 25.81 0.26
CA PHE A 191 -10.15 25.30 1.63
C PHE A 191 -10.97 26.20 2.55
N GLY A 192 -11.61 25.58 3.53
CA GLY A 192 -12.53 26.23 4.44
C GLY A 192 -12.64 25.46 5.76
N TRP A 193 -13.39 26.02 6.69
CA TRP A 193 -13.66 25.42 7.99
C TRP A 193 -15.16 25.30 8.23
N LYS A 194 -15.63 24.10 8.60
CA LYS A 194 -16.95 23.88 9.20
C LYS A 194 -16.73 23.30 10.58
N ASP A 195 -17.10 24.02 11.63
CA ASP A 195 -16.83 23.65 13.01
C ASP A 195 -15.35 23.28 13.23
N ALA A 196 -15.04 22.06 13.68
CA ALA A 196 -13.68 21.56 13.89
C ALA A 196 -13.02 20.97 12.62
N TYR A 197 -13.72 20.93 11.49
CA TYR A 197 -13.27 20.28 10.27
C TYR A 197 -12.58 21.27 9.33
N LEU A 198 -11.31 20.98 9.01
CA LEU A 198 -10.64 21.58 7.87
C LEU A 198 -11.05 20.80 6.62
N ILE A 199 -11.53 21.51 5.60
CA ILE A 199 -11.94 20.91 4.34
C ILE A 199 -11.07 21.51 3.24
N VAL A 200 -10.48 20.66 2.40
CA VAL A 200 -9.81 21.02 1.16
C VAL A 200 -10.56 20.36 0.02
N ALA A 201 -11.14 21.15 -0.87
CA ALA A 201 -11.95 20.69 -1.99
C ALA A 201 -11.26 21.02 -3.33
N VAL A 202 -11.25 20.06 -4.25
CA VAL A 202 -10.73 20.18 -5.61
C VAL A 202 -11.87 19.95 -6.59
N GLY A 203 -12.10 20.91 -7.49
CA GLY A 203 -13.24 20.96 -8.41
C GLY A 203 -14.21 22.09 -8.07
N SER A 204 -15.03 22.50 -9.04
CA SER A 204 -15.95 23.65 -8.89
C SER A 204 -17.04 23.40 -7.86
N ASP A 205 -17.64 22.20 -7.90
CA ASP A 205 -18.83 21.88 -7.11
C ASP A 205 -18.51 21.07 -5.86
N THR A 206 -17.25 20.65 -5.71
CA THR A 206 -16.82 19.73 -4.65
C THR A 206 -16.98 20.31 -3.26
N ALA A 207 -16.79 21.63 -3.10
CA ALA A 207 -17.01 22.33 -1.83
C ALA A 207 -18.48 22.26 -1.38
N THR A 208 -19.44 22.40 -2.28
CA THR A 208 -20.87 22.24 -1.96
C THR A 208 -21.19 20.78 -1.65
N LYS A 209 -20.77 19.86 -2.52
CA LYS A 209 -21.06 18.42 -2.39
C LYS A 209 -20.51 17.81 -1.10
N VAL A 210 -19.32 18.23 -0.64
CA VAL A 210 -18.74 17.72 0.62
C VAL A 210 -19.54 18.21 1.82
N LEU A 211 -19.98 19.48 1.81
CA LEU A 211 -20.80 20.04 2.90
C LEU A 211 -22.16 19.37 3.00
N GLU A 212 -22.83 19.14 1.88
CA GLU A 212 -24.11 18.40 1.81
C GLU A 212 -23.97 16.99 2.39
N ARG A 213 -22.85 16.32 2.07
CA ARG A 213 -22.56 14.97 2.54
C ARG A 213 -22.21 14.90 4.03
N MET A 214 -21.54 15.91 4.61
CA MET A 214 -21.17 15.88 6.04
C MET A 214 -22.37 15.63 6.98
N ASP A 215 -23.55 16.13 6.60
CA ASP A 215 -24.78 16.00 7.39
C ASP A 215 -25.63 14.75 7.00
N GLY A 216 -25.15 13.96 6.04
CA GLY A 216 -25.84 12.78 5.51
C GLY A 216 -25.45 11.47 6.18
N SER A 217 -25.43 10.39 5.40
CA SER A 217 -24.98 9.05 5.82
C SER A 217 -23.84 8.56 4.93
N ALA A 218 -23.00 7.69 5.47
CA ALA A 218 -21.99 6.99 4.70
C ALA A 218 -22.61 6.22 3.51
N PRO A 219 -21.93 6.16 2.35
CA PRO A 219 -22.43 5.44 1.19
C PRO A 219 -22.49 3.94 1.45
N ALA A 220 -23.34 3.23 0.69
CA ALA A 220 -23.60 1.81 0.89
C ALA A 220 -22.32 0.96 0.80
N TRP A 221 -21.47 1.23 -0.19
CA TRP A 221 -20.23 0.48 -0.40
C TRP A 221 -19.28 0.55 0.81
N LEU A 222 -19.22 1.69 1.50
CA LEU A 222 -18.36 1.88 2.67
C LEU A 222 -18.90 1.11 3.88
N THR A 223 -20.23 1.10 4.03
CA THR A 223 -20.94 0.34 5.07
C THR A 223 -20.80 -1.17 4.84
N ASP A 224 -20.89 -1.61 3.59
CA ASP A 224 -20.70 -3.01 3.19
C ASP A 224 -19.29 -3.50 3.52
N ILE A 225 -18.24 -2.71 3.24
CA ILE A 225 -16.84 -3.06 3.58
C ILE A 225 -16.69 -3.27 5.09
N ARG A 226 -17.23 -2.37 5.92
CA ARG A 226 -17.15 -2.48 7.39
C ARG A 226 -17.95 -3.65 7.94
N THR A 227 -19.06 -4.00 7.27
CA THR A 227 -19.87 -5.17 7.61
C THR A 227 -19.16 -6.46 7.25
N GLU A 228 -18.50 -6.50 6.09
CA GLU A 228 -17.73 -7.64 5.60
C GLU A 228 -16.46 -7.88 6.44
N HIS A 229 -15.77 -6.80 6.83
CA HIS A 229 -14.51 -6.84 7.56
C HIS A 229 -14.62 -6.10 8.90
N PRO A 230 -15.36 -6.64 9.88
CA PRO A 230 -15.54 -5.97 11.16
C PRO A 230 -14.20 -5.88 11.89
N ILE A 231 -13.82 -4.64 12.24
CA ILE A 231 -12.71 -4.31 13.12
C ILE A 231 -13.25 -3.45 14.25
N GLN A 232 -13.06 -3.89 15.49
CA GLN A 232 -13.64 -3.26 16.68
C GLN A 232 -13.19 -1.79 16.83
N ARG A 233 -11.91 -1.52 16.58
CA ARG A 233 -11.30 -0.19 16.61
C ARG A 233 -10.58 0.07 15.29
N GLU A 234 -11.34 0.44 14.26
CA GLU A 234 -10.82 0.78 12.95
C GLU A 234 -9.79 1.93 13.07
N LEU A 235 -8.59 1.71 12.54
CA LEU A 235 -7.53 2.71 12.42
C LEU A 235 -7.55 3.35 11.03
N SER A 236 -7.75 2.55 10.00
CA SER A 236 -7.84 3.03 8.62
C SER A 236 -8.70 2.15 7.74
N LEU A 237 -9.19 2.77 6.66
CA LEU A 237 -9.85 2.09 5.56
C LEU A 237 -9.39 2.72 4.24
N GLY A 238 -9.02 1.89 3.28
CA GLY A 238 -8.72 2.29 1.91
C GLY A 238 -9.63 1.56 0.91
N TYR A 239 -10.00 2.25 -0.17
CA TYR A 239 -10.84 1.73 -1.24
C TYR A 239 -10.38 2.28 -2.60
N LEU A 240 -10.39 1.43 -3.62
CA LEU A 240 -10.11 1.76 -5.01
C LEU A 240 -11.11 1.03 -5.91
N ASN A 241 -11.93 1.80 -6.64
CA ASN A 241 -12.84 1.29 -7.66
C ASN A 241 -12.07 1.06 -8.97
N VAL A 242 -11.46 -0.12 -9.10
CA VAL A 242 -10.63 -0.48 -10.25
C VAL A 242 -11.45 -0.44 -11.55
N ALA A 243 -12.68 -0.95 -11.53
CA ALA A 243 -13.56 -0.93 -12.70
C ALA A 243 -13.85 0.51 -13.17
N GLY A 244 -14.23 1.40 -12.24
CA GLY A 244 -14.51 2.80 -12.55
C GLY A 244 -13.28 3.58 -13.04
N VAL A 245 -12.09 3.27 -12.52
CA VAL A 245 -10.81 3.83 -13.02
C VAL A 245 -10.53 3.33 -14.43
N LEU A 246 -10.66 2.02 -14.67
CA LEU A 246 -10.41 1.39 -15.97
C LEU A 246 -11.33 1.95 -17.07
N GLU A 247 -12.60 2.18 -16.76
CA GLU A 247 -13.55 2.84 -17.65
C GLU A 247 -13.06 4.22 -18.11
N ARG A 248 -12.52 5.02 -17.18
CA ARG A 248 -12.06 6.40 -17.44
C ARG A 248 -10.74 6.45 -18.22
N VAL A 249 -9.83 5.49 -17.99
CA VAL A 249 -8.54 5.44 -18.71
C VAL A 249 -8.65 4.73 -20.06
N ARG A 250 -9.72 3.98 -20.31
CA ARG A 250 -9.90 3.22 -21.55
C ARG A 250 -9.76 4.07 -22.81
N PRO A 251 -10.41 5.23 -22.96
CA PRO A 251 -10.25 6.06 -24.17
C PRO A 251 -8.80 6.50 -24.39
N LEU A 252 -8.07 6.80 -23.30
CA LEU A 252 -6.66 7.19 -23.36
C LEU A 252 -5.76 6.02 -23.78
N ALA A 253 -6.06 4.81 -23.30
CA ALA A 253 -5.34 3.60 -23.67
C ALA A 253 -5.60 3.23 -25.13
N GLU A 254 -6.86 3.29 -25.58
CA GLU A 254 -7.24 2.99 -26.96
C GLU A 254 -6.66 4.00 -27.95
N ALA A 255 -6.57 5.29 -27.58
CA ALA A 255 -5.90 6.32 -28.38
C ALA A 255 -4.40 6.06 -28.60
N LYS A 256 -3.72 5.35 -27.67
CA LYS A 256 -2.32 4.92 -27.83
C LYS A 256 -2.18 3.65 -28.68
N GLY A 257 -3.29 3.02 -29.06
CA GLY A 257 -3.36 1.87 -29.94
C GLY A 257 -3.94 0.61 -29.28
N PRO A 258 -4.47 -0.34 -30.08
CA PRO A 258 -5.25 -1.49 -29.60
C PRO A 258 -4.46 -2.44 -28.70
N LYS A 259 -3.13 -2.42 -28.76
CA LYS A 259 -2.26 -3.27 -27.93
C LYS A 259 -2.27 -2.86 -26.45
N ALA A 260 -2.46 -1.58 -26.14
CA ALA A 260 -2.40 -1.08 -24.77
C ALA A 260 -3.57 -1.62 -23.93
N TRP A 261 -4.79 -1.51 -24.44
CA TRP A 261 -5.97 -2.04 -23.76
C TRP A 261 -5.96 -3.57 -23.67
N ARG A 262 -5.56 -4.26 -24.75
CA ARG A 262 -5.38 -5.71 -24.74
C ARG A 262 -4.42 -6.18 -23.66
N ALA A 263 -3.34 -5.43 -23.39
CA ALA A 263 -2.42 -5.77 -22.31
C ALA A 263 -3.11 -5.67 -20.94
N ILE A 264 -3.95 -4.67 -20.69
CA ILE A 264 -4.73 -4.53 -19.45
C ILE A 264 -5.69 -5.72 -19.28
N GLU A 265 -6.37 -6.13 -20.36
CA GLU A 265 -7.25 -7.30 -20.37
C GLU A 265 -6.49 -8.60 -20.08
N THR A 266 -5.36 -8.84 -20.76
CA THR A 266 -4.53 -10.04 -20.54
C THR A 266 -3.95 -10.10 -19.13
N LEU A 267 -3.60 -8.95 -18.54
CA LEU A 267 -3.17 -8.89 -17.14
C LEU A 267 -4.32 -9.16 -16.15
N GLY A 268 -5.56 -9.24 -16.62
CA GLY A 268 -6.74 -9.58 -15.82
C GLY A 268 -7.29 -8.40 -15.01
N LEU A 269 -6.80 -7.18 -15.25
CA LEU A 269 -7.22 -6.00 -14.48
C LEU A 269 -8.70 -5.66 -14.68
N THR A 270 -9.25 -5.98 -15.86
CA THR A 270 -10.67 -5.79 -16.19
C THR A 270 -11.62 -6.70 -15.41
N HIS A 271 -11.10 -7.73 -14.73
CA HIS A 271 -11.88 -8.61 -13.85
C HIS A 271 -11.88 -8.14 -12.40
N ILE A 272 -11.16 -7.06 -12.07
CA ILE A 272 -11.11 -6.48 -10.74
C ILE A 272 -12.17 -5.37 -10.67
N ARG A 273 -13.17 -5.57 -9.82
CA ARG A 273 -14.19 -4.56 -9.54
C ARG A 273 -13.64 -3.48 -8.63
N ALA A 274 -13.13 -3.91 -7.48
CA ALA A 274 -12.62 -3.02 -6.46
C ALA A 274 -11.51 -3.69 -5.65
N ILE A 275 -10.73 -2.86 -4.98
CA ILE A 275 -9.75 -3.27 -3.97
C ILE A 275 -10.06 -2.45 -2.73
N HIS A 276 -10.13 -3.10 -1.57
CA HIS A 276 -10.22 -2.38 -0.31
C HIS A 276 -9.37 -3.02 0.77
N GLY A 277 -8.98 -2.22 1.75
CA GLY A 277 -8.30 -2.69 2.94
C GLY A 277 -8.83 -1.99 4.18
N VAL A 278 -8.92 -2.73 5.27
CA VAL A 278 -9.29 -2.20 6.59
C VAL A 278 -8.23 -2.63 7.58
N SER A 279 -7.74 -1.69 8.39
CA SER A 279 -6.76 -1.96 9.45
C SER A 279 -7.24 -1.38 10.76
N GLY A 280 -6.92 -2.01 11.88
CA GLY A 280 -7.24 -1.50 13.20
C GLY A 280 -7.01 -2.55 14.28
N TYR A 281 -7.52 -2.29 15.48
CA TYR A 281 -7.26 -3.12 16.64
C TYR A 281 -8.47 -4.01 16.93
N ASP A 282 -8.22 -5.30 17.19
CA ASP A 282 -9.19 -6.22 17.77
C ASP A 282 -8.89 -6.46 19.26
N GLU A 283 -9.44 -7.52 19.86
CA GLU A 283 -9.22 -7.83 21.27
C GLU A 283 -7.76 -8.22 21.59
N VAL A 284 -7.01 -8.72 20.60
CA VAL A 284 -5.68 -9.30 20.80
C VAL A 284 -4.57 -8.42 20.24
N ALA A 285 -4.71 -7.94 19.00
CA ALA A 285 -3.62 -7.27 18.29
C ALA A 285 -4.13 -6.30 17.20
N CYS A 286 -3.21 -5.76 16.41
CA CYS A 286 -3.54 -5.09 15.16
C CYS A 286 -3.89 -6.13 14.09
N LYS A 287 -5.07 -5.96 13.49
CA LYS A 287 -5.57 -6.77 12.38
C LYS A 287 -5.65 -5.90 11.14
N SER A 288 -5.15 -6.41 10.02
CA SER A 288 -5.29 -5.77 8.72
C SER A 288 -5.84 -6.77 7.72
N VAL A 289 -6.84 -6.36 6.95
CA VAL A 289 -7.45 -7.15 5.89
C VAL A 289 -7.31 -6.39 4.59
N ALA A 290 -6.91 -7.06 3.53
CA ALA A 290 -6.95 -6.55 2.17
C ALA A 290 -7.80 -7.50 1.32
N HIS A 291 -8.78 -6.96 0.61
CA HIS A 291 -9.73 -7.71 -0.20
C HIS A 291 -9.70 -7.20 -1.65
N ILE A 292 -9.49 -8.12 -2.58
CA ILE A 292 -9.59 -7.87 -4.03
C ILE A 292 -10.92 -8.45 -4.49
N VAL A 293 -11.84 -7.59 -4.90
CA VAL A 293 -13.16 -7.98 -5.37
C VAL A 293 -13.11 -8.22 -6.88
N THR A 294 -13.45 -9.42 -7.31
CA THR A 294 -13.44 -9.82 -8.72
C THR A 294 -14.81 -10.29 -9.21
N ASP A 295 -15.10 -10.07 -10.49
CA ASP A 295 -16.31 -10.60 -11.14
C ASP A 295 -16.02 -11.98 -11.74
N GLY A 296 -16.29 -13.03 -10.96
CA GLY A 296 -16.15 -14.43 -11.41
C GLY A 296 -14.75 -15.02 -11.22
N GLU A 297 -14.30 -15.81 -12.20
CA GLU A 297 -13.00 -16.49 -12.13
C GLU A 297 -11.84 -15.50 -12.28
N ARG A 298 -10.80 -15.68 -11.46
CA ARG A 298 -9.59 -14.86 -11.53
C ARG A 298 -8.81 -15.13 -12.81
N ALA A 299 -8.72 -14.10 -13.66
CA ALA A 299 -7.91 -14.12 -14.87
C ALA A 299 -6.55 -13.40 -14.69
N GLY A 300 -5.66 -13.54 -15.68
CA GLY A 300 -4.40 -12.81 -15.76
C GLY A 300 -3.50 -12.98 -14.53
N LEU A 301 -2.96 -11.86 -14.02
CA LEU A 301 -2.06 -11.85 -12.86
C LEU A 301 -2.71 -12.36 -11.58
N LEU A 302 -4.01 -12.11 -11.38
CA LEU A 302 -4.74 -12.63 -10.22
C LEU A 302 -4.94 -14.15 -10.32
N GLY A 303 -4.94 -14.69 -11.53
CA GLY A 303 -4.88 -16.12 -11.75
C GLY A 303 -3.59 -16.75 -11.21
N LEU A 304 -2.52 -16.00 -11.01
CA LEU A 304 -1.29 -16.52 -10.41
C LEU A 304 -1.38 -16.63 -8.88
N LEU A 305 -2.40 -16.05 -8.27
CA LEU A 305 -2.59 -16.11 -6.83
C LEU A 305 -3.32 -17.42 -6.44
N PRO A 306 -2.86 -18.11 -5.38
CA PRO A 306 -3.50 -19.33 -4.89
C PRO A 306 -4.98 -19.11 -4.57
N TYR A 307 -5.78 -20.17 -4.66
CA TYR A 307 -7.20 -20.10 -4.32
C TYR A 307 -7.60 -20.73 -3.01
N LYS A 308 -6.77 -21.62 -2.47
CA LYS A 308 -7.12 -22.34 -1.23
C LYS A 308 -6.69 -21.51 -0.02
N PRO A 309 -7.57 -21.31 0.97
CA PRO A 309 -7.22 -20.68 2.24
C PRO A 309 -6.05 -21.41 2.94
N LEU A 310 -5.36 -20.70 3.81
CA LEU A 310 -4.49 -21.34 4.80
C LEU A 310 -5.35 -21.92 5.92
N GLU A 311 -4.93 -23.06 6.44
CA GLU A 311 -5.55 -23.74 7.57
C GLU A 311 -4.65 -23.62 8.80
N ALA A 312 -5.22 -23.77 10.00
CA ALA A 312 -4.45 -23.70 11.26
C ALA A 312 -3.26 -24.68 11.29
N ALA A 313 -3.41 -25.87 10.69
CA ALA A 313 -2.34 -26.86 10.58
C ALA A 313 -1.15 -26.38 9.75
N ASN A 314 -1.35 -25.43 8.82
CA ASN A 314 -0.28 -24.90 7.97
C ASN A 314 0.73 -24.04 8.74
N PHE A 315 0.38 -23.60 9.95
CA PHE A 315 1.25 -22.80 10.81
C PHE A 315 2.08 -23.66 11.79
N GLN A 316 1.86 -24.98 11.84
CA GLN A 316 2.61 -25.88 12.74
C GLN A 316 4.14 -25.82 12.57
N PRO A 317 4.70 -25.63 11.36
CA PRO A 317 6.16 -25.50 11.21
C PRO A 317 6.76 -24.21 11.78
N ILE A 318 5.93 -23.21 12.11
CA ILE A 318 6.39 -21.92 12.61
C ILE A 318 6.60 -22.03 14.12
N PRO A 319 7.82 -21.78 14.63
CA PRO A 319 8.09 -21.74 16.06
C PRO A 319 7.23 -20.71 16.78
N LYS A 320 6.82 -21.00 18.01
CA LYS A 320 5.99 -20.08 18.82
C LYS A 320 6.70 -18.76 19.15
N ASP A 321 8.03 -18.77 19.14
CA ASP A 321 8.91 -17.64 19.43
C ASP A 321 9.45 -16.97 18.17
N ALA A 322 8.87 -17.24 16.99
CA ALA A 322 9.26 -16.56 15.77
C ALA A 322 9.04 -15.05 15.89
N LEU A 323 10.08 -14.25 15.63
CA LEU A 323 10.01 -12.79 15.60
C LEU A 323 9.11 -12.29 14.46
N PHE A 324 9.15 -13.03 13.35
CA PHE A 324 8.40 -12.75 12.14
C PHE A 324 8.08 -14.07 11.46
N ALA A 325 6.87 -14.19 10.93
CA ALA A 325 6.49 -15.34 10.13
C ALA A 325 5.55 -14.93 9.00
N VAL A 326 5.72 -15.59 7.87
CA VAL A 326 4.85 -15.50 6.70
C VAL A 326 4.48 -16.91 6.31
N ALA A 327 3.19 -17.16 6.15
CA ALA A 327 2.69 -18.35 5.49
C ALA A 327 2.01 -17.91 4.19
N LYS A 328 2.30 -18.61 3.10
CA LYS A 328 1.71 -18.37 1.80
C LYS A 328 1.40 -19.69 1.13
N ARG A 329 0.24 -19.76 0.45
CA ARG A 329 -0.02 -20.84 -0.48
C ARG A 329 0.46 -20.45 -1.89
N ALA A 330 1.17 -21.32 -2.59
CA ALA A 330 1.60 -21.16 -3.97
C ALA A 330 2.01 -22.52 -4.53
N ASP A 331 1.24 -23.04 -5.49
CA ASP A 331 1.68 -24.19 -6.28
C ASP A 331 2.60 -23.67 -7.40
N LEU A 332 3.90 -23.88 -7.26
CA LEU A 332 4.89 -23.31 -8.18
C LEU A 332 4.76 -23.87 -9.60
N ALA A 333 4.32 -25.12 -9.77
CA ALA A 333 4.13 -25.71 -11.08
C ALA A 333 2.94 -25.07 -11.79
N GLU A 334 1.83 -24.88 -11.07
CA GLU A 334 0.66 -24.18 -11.60
C GLU A 334 0.97 -22.71 -11.92
N VAL A 335 1.68 -22.01 -11.02
CA VAL A 335 2.11 -20.62 -11.25
C VAL A 335 3.01 -20.52 -12.48
N TRP A 336 3.94 -21.46 -12.66
CA TRP A 336 4.79 -21.54 -13.84
C TRP A 336 3.97 -21.70 -15.11
N ASP A 337 3.08 -22.69 -15.16
CA ASP A 337 2.25 -22.98 -16.34
C ASP A 337 1.38 -21.77 -16.73
N ARG A 338 0.77 -21.11 -15.74
CA ARG A 338 -0.03 -19.90 -15.95
C ARG A 338 0.84 -18.73 -16.42
N ALA A 339 2.05 -18.57 -15.89
CA ALA A 339 2.98 -17.52 -16.30
C ALA A 339 3.44 -17.71 -17.75
N VAL A 340 3.78 -18.94 -18.17
CA VAL A 340 4.13 -19.28 -19.55
C VAL A 340 2.96 -18.98 -20.50
N LYS A 341 1.74 -19.37 -20.12
CA LYS A 341 0.53 -19.08 -20.88
C LYS A 341 0.34 -17.57 -21.09
N MET A 342 0.41 -16.80 -20.01
CA MET A 342 0.26 -15.33 -20.06
C MET A 342 1.35 -14.67 -20.91
N ALA A 343 2.62 -15.08 -20.77
CA ALA A 343 3.71 -14.57 -21.59
C ALA A 343 3.49 -14.83 -23.09
N THR A 344 2.97 -16.03 -23.42
CA THR A 344 2.61 -16.42 -24.79
C THR A 344 1.49 -15.53 -25.37
N GLU A 345 0.47 -15.22 -24.56
CA GLU A 345 -0.66 -14.38 -24.97
C GLU A 345 -0.25 -12.92 -25.22
N LEU A 346 0.67 -12.39 -24.41
CA LEU A 346 1.20 -11.03 -24.55
C LEU A 346 2.17 -10.90 -25.74
N GLN A 347 3.06 -11.87 -25.91
CA GLN A 347 4.06 -11.89 -26.97
C GLN A 347 4.20 -13.32 -27.52
N PRO A 348 3.64 -13.64 -28.70
CA PRO A 348 3.67 -14.99 -29.25
C PRO A 348 5.09 -15.58 -29.38
N LYS A 349 6.08 -14.75 -29.70
CA LYS A 349 7.50 -15.15 -29.78
C LYS A 349 8.15 -15.44 -28.42
N ALA A 350 7.57 -14.98 -27.31
CA ALA A 350 8.10 -15.24 -25.98
C ALA A 350 8.03 -16.73 -25.63
N LYS A 351 7.04 -17.46 -26.15
CA LYS A 351 6.94 -18.91 -25.95
C LYS A 351 8.15 -19.65 -26.52
N GLU A 352 8.44 -19.44 -27.80
CA GLU A 352 9.58 -20.08 -28.47
C GLU A 352 10.90 -19.76 -27.77
N HIS A 353 11.08 -18.50 -27.35
CA HIS A 353 12.28 -18.09 -26.65
C HIS A 353 12.36 -18.73 -25.25
N LEU A 354 11.26 -18.74 -24.49
CA LEU A 354 11.21 -19.36 -23.18
C LEU A 354 11.43 -20.87 -23.24
N GLU A 355 10.78 -21.57 -24.18
CA GLU A 355 10.96 -23.00 -24.40
C GLU A 355 12.40 -23.32 -24.78
N LYS A 356 13.02 -22.53 -25.67
CA LYS A 356 14.43 -22.69 -26.03
C LYS A 356 15.35 -22.48 -24.82
N THR A 357 15.18 -21.38 -24.09
CA THR A 357 16.00 -21.08 -22.91
C THR A 357 15.83 -22.13 -21.82
N MET A 358 14.61 -22.59 -21.59
CA MET A 358 14.35 -23.68 -20.64
C MET A 358 14.97 -24.99 -21.09
N TRP A 359 14.85 -25.35 -22.37
CA TRP A 359 15.49 -26.54 -22.90
C TRP A 359 17.02 -26.47 -22.74
N GLU A 360 17.64 -25.32 -23.00
CA GLU A 360 19.09 -25.11 -22.80
C GLU A 360 19.47 -25.26 -21.32
N ILE A 361 18.71 -24.65 -20.40
CA ILE A 361 18.91 -24.78 -18.95
C ILE A 361 18.74 -26.23 -18.50
N GLU A 362 17.65 -26.88 -18.87
CA GLU A 362 17.33 -28.25 -18.46
C GLU A 362 18.32 -29.28 -19.04
N SER A 363 18.78 -29.06 -20.27
CA SER A 363 19.83 -29.88 -20.89
C SER A 363 21.17 -29.73 -20.18
N HIS A 364 21.49 -28.52 -19.72
CA HIS A 364 22.72 -28.26 -18.96
C HIS A 364 22.63 -28.81 -17.53
N LEU A 365 21.48 -28.65 -16.87
CA LEU A 365 21.26 -29.08 -15.49
C LEU A 365 20.96 -30.59 -15.38
N GLY A 366 20.50 -31.23 -16.45
CA GLY A 366 20.03 -32.62 -16.43
C GLY A 366 18.73 -32.83 -15.63
N VAL A 367 18.00 -31.74 -15.36
CA VAL A 367 16.81 -31.67 -14.50
C VAL A 367 15.74 -30.88 -15.23
N ASN A 368 14.51 -31.39 -15.29
CA ASN A 368 13.37 -30.59 -15.73
C ASN A 368 12.88 -29.75 -14.54
N VAL A 369 13.04 -28.43 -14.60
CA VAL A 369 12.79 -27.56 -13.42
C VAL A 369 11.32 -27.61 -13.00
N ARG A 370 10.41 -27.65 -13.97
CA ARG A 370 8.97 -27.65 -13.70
C ARG A 370 8.52 -28.98 -13.09
N ASP A 371 8.92 -30.10 -13.68
CA ASP A 371 8.43 -31.42 -13.30
C ASP A 371 9.23 -32.04 -12.16
N ASP A 372 10.55 -31.88 -12.12
CA ASP A 372 11.40 -32.53 -11.13
C ASP A 372 11.55 -31.69 -9.86
N VAL A 373 11.49 -30.35 -9.97
CA VAL A 373 11.60 -29.44 -8.83
C VAL A 373 10.22 -28.92 -8.42
N PHE A 374 9.54 -28.12 -9.25
CA PHE A 374 8.31 -27.44 -8.82
C PHE A 374 7.15 -28.39 -8.53
N ALA A 375 6.91 -29.40 -9.37
CA ALA A 375 5.82 -30.35 -9.16
C ALA A 375 6.06 -31.28 -7.95
N SER A 376 7.32 -31.46 -7.54
CA SER A 376 7.70 -32.22 -6.34
C SER A 376 7.45 -31.46 -5.03
N LEU A 377 7.16 -30.16 -5.11
CA LEU A 377 6.90 -29.29 -3.96
C LEU A 377 5.41 -29.12 -3.68
N GLY A 378 5.11 -29.01 -2.39
CA GLY A 378 3.84 -28.63 -1.80
C GLY A 378 3.40 -27.24 -2.22
N ASP A 379 2.13 -26.92 -1.92
CA ASP A 379 1.61 -25.58 -2.15
C ASP A 379 1.70 -24.69 -0.91
N VAL A 380 2.07 -25.18 0.27
CA VAL A 380 2.21 -24.35 1.48
C VAL A 380 3.69 -24.03 1.73
N TRP A 381 3.98 -22.74 1.76
CA TRP A 381 5.29 -22.18 2.05
C TRP A 381 5.22 -21.39 3.35
N THR A 382 6.15 -21.66 4.27
CA THR A 382 6.34 -20.81 5.45
C THR A 382 7.75 -20.25 5.47
N LEU A 383 7.87 -18.98 5.79
CA LEU A 383 9.14 -18.30 6.06
C LEU A 383 9.04 -17.76 7.48
N HIS A 384 10.00 -18.08 8.34
CA HIS A 384 10.03 -17.50 9.67
C HIS A 384 11.44 -17.11 10.10
N LEU A 385 11.49 -16.13 11.00
CA LEU A 385 12.68 -15.65 11.66
C LEU A 385 12.66 -16.10 13.11
N PRO A 386 13.69 -16.81 13.58
CA PRO A 386 13.75 -17.21 14.98
C PRO A 386 13.84 -15.97 15.88
N GLY A 387 13.43 -16.13 17.13
CA GLY A 387 13.61 -15.11 18.16
C GLY A 387 15.10 -14.73 18.30
N GLY A 388 15.36 -13.44 18.53
CA GLY A 388 16.72 -12.90 18.65
C GLY A 388 16.87 -11.51 18.04
N GLU A 389 18.12 -11.07 17.87
CA GLU A 389 18.43 -9.80 17.20
C GLU A 389 18.08 -9.87 15.71
N LEU A 390 17.27 -8.93 15.22
CA LEU A 390 16.72 -8.92 13.85
C LEU A 390 17.78 -9.18 12.76
N MET A 391 18.97 -8.60 12.89
CA MET A 391 20.07 -8.77 11.93
C MET A 391 20.61 -10.20 11.90
N LEU A 392 20.75 -10.84 13.06
CA LEU A 392 21.19 -12.24 13.16
C LEU A 392 20.05 -13.20 12.81
N SER A 393 18.81 -12.85 13.16
CA SER A 393 17.63 -13.63 12.79
C SER A 393 17.45 -13.76 11.29
N TRP A 394 17.85 -12.75 10.50
CA TRP A 394 17.78 -12.81 9.03
C TRP A 394 18.76 -13.83 8.42
N LEU A 395 19.92 -14.04 9.05
CA LEU A 395 20.86 -15.10 8.66
C LEU A 395 20.35 -16.50 9.00
N ASN A 396 19.45 -16.59 9.99
CA ASN A 396 18.83 -17.84 10.44
C ASN A 396 17.38 -18.00 9.93
N ALA A 397 17.03 -17.28 8.86
CA ALA A 397 15.70 -17.39 8.27
C ALA A 397 15.45 -18.82 7.77
N THR A 398 14.31 -19.38 8.16
CA THR A 398 13.94 -20.75 7.77
C THR A 398 12.78 -20.69 6.79
N LEU A 399 13.00 -21.25 5.59
CA LEU A 399 11.99 -21.48 4.58
C LEU A 399 11.59 -22.96 4.61
N THR A 400 10.31 -23.23 4.85
CA THR A 400 9.76 -24.59 4.82
C THR A 400 8.74 -24.72 3.70
N VAL A 401 8.76 -25.84 3.01
CA VAL A 401 7.73 -26.23 2.05
C VAL A 401 7.50 -27.74 2.19
N GLN A 402 6.25 -28.18 2.09
CA GLN A 402 5.95 -29.61 2.07
C GLN A 402 6.58 -30.24 0.82
N VAL A 403 7.12 -31.45 0.92
CA VAL A 403 7.63 -32.19 -0.25
C VAL A 403 6.61 -33.28 -0.60
N LYS A 404 6.09 -33.23 -1.84
CA LYS A 404 5.13 -34.20 -2.37
C LYS A 404 5.82 -35.49 -2.82
N ASP A 405 7.01 -35.36 -3.42
CA ASP A 405 7.83 -36.46 -3.93
C ASP A 405 9.29 -36.26 -3.54
N ALA A 406 9.68 -36.88 -2.42
CA ALA A 406 11.00 -36.70 -1.84
C ALA A 406 12.12 -37.31 -2.68
N ASP A 407 11.86 -38.46 -3.30
CA ASP A 407 12.85 -39.15 -4.13
C ASP A 407 13.12 -38.35 -5.40
N LYS A 408 12.06 -37.86 -6.06
CA LYS A 408 12.20 -37.03 -7.25
C LYS A 408 12.92 -35.72 -6.97
N LEU A 409 12.56 -35.02 -5.89
CA LEU A 409 13.23 -33.79 -5.49
C LEU A 409 14.69 -34.04 -5.09
N GLY A 410 14.97 -35.12 -4.36
CA GLY A 410 16.32 -35.51 -3.96
C GLY A 410 17.22 -35.73 -5.18
N ASN A 411 16.76 -36.53 -6.14
CA ASN A 411 17.48 -36.76 -7.39
C ASN A 411 17.73 -35.47 -8.19
N ALA A 412 16.77 -34.54 -8.19
CA ALA A 412 16.93 -33.24 -8.83
C ALA A 412 18.00 -32.39 -8.13
N ILE A 413 17.97 -32.33 -6.79
CA ILE A 413 18.95 -31.58 -6.00
C ILE A 413 20.36 -32.14 -6.20
N GLU A 414 20.54 -33.47 -6.17
CA GLU A 414 21.85 -34.09 -6.38
C GLU A 414 22.46 -33.66 -7.73
N LYS A 415 21.68 -33.73 -8.81
CA LYS A 415 22.14 -33.26 -10.13
C LYS A 415 22.50 -31.77 -10.15
N LEU A 416 21.71 -30.92 -9.48
CA LEU A 416 22.02 -29.48 -9.38
C LEU A 416 23.31 -29.24 -8.60
N VAL A 417 23.56 -30.00 -7.53
CA VAL A 417 24.79 -29.93 -6.73
C VAL A 417 25.99 -30.38 -7.58
N ASP A 418 25.88 -31.47 -8.33
CA ASP A 418 26.94 -31.96 -9.21
C ASP A 418 27.34 -30.91 -10.26
N VAL A 419 26.35 -30.25 -10.89
CA VAL A 419 26.58 -29.17 -11.84
C VAL A 419 27.26 -27.98 -11.17
N ALA A 420 26.79 -27.56 -9.99
CA ALA A 420 27.38 -26.45 -9.25
C ALA A 420 28.84 -26.73 -8.85
N GLN A 421 29.14 -27.95 -8.40
CA GLN A 421 30.51 -28.37 -8.07
C GLN A 421 31.41 -28.38 -9.30
N ALA A 422 30.91 -28.87 -10.45
CA ALA A 422 31.66 -28.85 -11.70
C ALA A 422 31.98 -27.43 -12.17
N GLU A 423 31.04 -26.48 -12.05
CA GLU A 423 31.27 -25.07 -12.40
C GLU A 423 32.24 -24.38 -11.43
N MET A 424 32.14 -24.65 -10.12
CA MET A 424 33.12 -24.16 -9.14
C MET A 424 34.53 -24.69 -9.40
N ALA A 425 34.66 -25.93 -9.88
CA ALA A 425 35.94 -26.51 -10.26
C ALA A 425 36.51 -25.92 -11.57
N ARG A 426 35.65 -25.49 -12.50
CA ARG A 426 36.05 -24.79 -13.73
C ARG A 426 36.49 -23.35 -13.49
N HIS A 427 35.88 -22.70 -12.51
CA HIS A 427 36.21 -21.35 -12.07
C HIS A 427 36.71 -21.40 -10.62
N PRO A 428 37.89 -22.00 -10.38
CA PRO A 428 38.48 -21.95 -9.05
C PRO A 428 38.57 -20.47 -8.68
N ILE A 429 38.02 -20.13 -7.50
CA ILE A 429 38.13 -18.77 -6.97
C ILE A 429 39.63 -18.51 -6.83
N GLU A 430 40.24 -17.89 -7.82
CA GLU A 430 41.64 -17.48 -7.77
C GLU A 430 41.74 -16.54 -6.58
N ASN A 431 42.35 -17.08 -5.53
CA ASN A 431 42.58 -16.50 -4.22
C ASN A 431 42.43 -14.97 -4.17
N CYS A 432 41.37 -14.49 -3.50
CA CYS A 432 41.36 -13.16 -2.89
C CYS A 432 42.43 -12.98 -1.79
N ALA A 433 43.39 -13.91 -1.67
CA ALA A 433 44.44 -13.95 -0.65
C ALA A 433 45.80 -13.36 -1.12
N ALA A 434 45.86 -12.61 -2.23
CA ALA A 434 47.13 -12.08 -2.75
C ALA A 434 47.29 -10.55 -2.70
N ASN A 435 46.47 -9.81 -1.94
CA ASN A 435 46.70 -8.40 -1.66
C ASN A 435 46.45 -8.08 -0.17
N GLU A 436 47.27 -8.66 0.71
CA GLU A 436 47.64 -7.98 1.95
C GLU A 436 48.90 -7.13 1.66
N PRO A 437 48.93 -5.84 2.03
CA PRO A 437 50.06 -4.94 1.75
C PRO A 437 51.34 -5.27 2.52
#